data_AF-A0A7L4QPR4-F1
#
_entry.id   AF-A0A7L4QPR4-F1
#
_cell.length_a   1.000
_cell.length_b   1.000
_cell.length_c   1.000
_cell.angle_alpha   90.00
_cell.angle_beta   90.00
_cell.angle_gamma   90.00
#
_symmetry.space_group_name_H-M   'P 1'
#
loop_
_entity.id
_entity.type
_entity.pdbx_description
1 polymer ?
#
loop_
_entity_poly.entity_id
_entity_poly.type
_entity_poly.pdbx_seq_one_letter_code
_entity_poly.pdbx_strand_id
1 'polypeptide(L)'
;RRIQEMRRQLDLRVEDCIAAGAVIADERVAGLITDLWRGGIMEEVRAATFAVSTGDVEYTPASFDLIREWDVEGIPMVIGISQLRDKPVQE
;
A
#
# COMPACT_ATOMS: atom_id res chain seq x y z
N ARG A 1 3.92 9.45 3.71
CA ARG A 1 4.12 10.37 2.54
C ARG A 1 3.81 9.72 1.19
N ARG A 2 4.50 8.67 0.72
CA ARG A 2 4.23 8.10 -0.63
C ARG A 2 2.81 7.62 -0.85
N ILE A 3 2.25 6.87 0.09
CA ILE A 3 0.85 6.44 0.03
C ILE A 3 -0.11 7.65 -0.01
N GLN A 4 0.21 8.76 0.68
CA GLN A 4 -0.63 9.97 0.67
C GLN A 4 -0.62 10.66 -0.71
N GLU A 5 0.53 10.70 -1.38
CA GLU A 5 0.63 11.19 -2.76
C GLU A 5 -0.13 10.29 -3.73
N MET A 6 -0.04 8.97 -3.55
CA MET A 6 -0.81 7.99 -4.33
C MET A 6 -2.32 8.19 -4.12
N ARG A 7 -2.78 8.44 -2.89
CA ARG A 7 -4.20 8.77 -2.61
C ARG A 7 -4.67 10.00 -3.39
N ARG A 8 -3.82 11.02 -3.48
CA ARG A 8 -4.11 12.23 -4.26
C ARG A 8 -4.20 11.94 -5.76
N GLN A 9 -3.39 11.02 -6.28
CA GLN A 9 -3.46 10.60 -7.69
C GLN A 9 -4.74 9.83 -8.01
N LEU A 10 -5.27 9.06 -7.05
CA LEU A 10 -6.57 8.39 -7.16
C LEU A 10 -7.78 9.31 -6.88
N ASP A 11 -7.55 10.60 -6.65
CA ASP A 11 -8.58 11.59 -6.31
C ASP A 11 -9.50 11.15 -5.15
N LEU A 12 -8.91 10.49 -4.15
CA LEU A 12 -9.65 9.96 -3.01
C LEU A 12 -10.06 11.06 -2.04
N ARG A 13 -11.29 10.95 -1.54
CA ARG A 13 -11.80 11.85 -0.51
C ARG A 13 -11.11 11.59 0.82
N VAL A 14 -11.21 12.55 1.73
CA VAL A 14 -10.67 12.45 3.09
C VAL A 14 -11.32 11.29 3.86
N GLU A 15 -12.58 10.99 3.56
CA GLU A 15 -13.36 9.93 4.21
C GLU A 15 -13.11 8.54 3.61
N ASP A 16 -12.52 8.45 2.42
CA ASP A 16 -12.36 7.18 1.71
C ASP A 16 -11.27 6.31 2.36
N CYS A 17 -11.64 5.07 2.65
CA CYS A 17 -10.69 4.04 3.07
C CYS A 17 -10.00 3.41 1.86
N ILE A 18 -8.77 2.93 2.07
CA ILE A 18 -8.01 2.21 1.04
C ILE A 18 -7.60 0.82 1.50
N ALA A 19 -7.41 -0.07 0.54
CA ALA A 19 -6.54 -1.23 0.70
C ALA A 19 -5.14 -0.84 0.22
N ALA A 20 -4.12 -1.17 0.99
CA ALA A 20 -2.73 -0.89 0.66
C ALA A 20 -1.88 -2.14 0.82
N GLY A 21 -0.83 -2.26 0.01
CA GLY A 21 0.11 -3.35 0.06
C GLY A 21 1.52 -2.87 -0.29
N ALA A 22 2.53 -3.50 0.31
CA ALA A 22 3.92 -3.26 0.00
C ALA A 22 4.66 -4.59 -0.19
N VAL A 23 5.41 -4.70 -1.28
CA VAL A 23 6.37 -5.77 -1.51
C VAL A 23 7.77 -5.20 -1.35
N ILE A 24 8.58 -5.83 -0.53
CA ILE A 24 9.94 -5.35 -0.20
C ILE A 24 10.90 -6.50 -0.40
N ALA A 25 11.99 -6.28 -1.13
CA ALA A 25 12.99 -7.32 -1.38
C ALA A 25 13.76 -7.73 -0.11
N ASP A 26 13.89 -6.84 0.87
CA ASP A 26 14.59 -7.09 2.14
C ASP A 26 13.62 -7.48 3.27
N GLU A 27 13.80 -8.69 3.81
CA GLU A 27 12.96 -9.23 4.89
C GLU A 27 13.07 -8.45 6.21
N ARG A 28 14.25 -7.89 6.54
CA ARG A 28 14.44 -7.11 7.77
C ARG A 28 13.64 -5.82 7.71
N VAL A 29 13.66 -5.16 6.55
CA VAL A 29 12.89 -3.93 6.32
C VAL A 29 11.39 -4.21 6.29
N ALA A 30 10.98 -5.31 5.65
CA ALA A 30 9.59 -5.75 5.67
C ALA A 30 9.09 -6.04 7.08
N GLY A 31 9.87 -6.75 7.90
CA GLY A 31 9.56 -7.01 9.31
C GLY A 31 9.44 -5.71 10.10
N LEU A 32 10.39 -4.79 9.96
CA LEU A 32 10.37 -3.49 10.63
C LEU A 32 9.09 -2.69 10.32
N ILE A 33 8.71 -2.64 9.05
CA ILE A 33 7.51 -1.91 8.61
C ILE A 33 6.25 -2.61 9.13
N THR A 34 6.21 -3.95 9.08
CA THR A 34 5.08 -4.74 9.56
C THR A 34 4.84 -4.58 11.05
N ASP A 35 5.91 -4.61 11.85
CA ASP A 35 5.81 -4.65 13.31
C ASP A 35 5.68 -3.26 13.92
N LEU A 36 6.45 -2.27 13.44
CA LEU A 36 6.51 -0.96 14.08
C LEU A 36 5.65 0.08 13.38
N TRP A 37 5.59 0.06 12.04
CA TRP A 37 5.06 1.20 11.28
C TRP A 37 3.67 0.95 10.72
N ARG A 38 3.26 -0.31 10.56
CA ARG A 38 1.97 -0.73 9.98
C ARG A 38 0.79 0.02 10.59
N GLY A 39 0.69 0.06 11.92
CA GLY A 39 -0.42 0.73 12.62
C GLY A 39 -0.48 2.22 12.31
N GLY A 40 0.65 2.93 12.47
CA GLY A 40 0.73 4.37 12.20
C GLY A 40 0.51 4.70 10.73
N ILE A 41 1.01 3.88 9.80
CA ILE A 41 0.75 4.05 8.36
C ILE A 41 -0.73 3.89 8.07
N MET A 42 -1.36 2.82 8.58
CA MET A 42 -2.79 2.56 8.36
C MET A 42 -3.67 3.69 8.88
N GLU A 43 -3.38 4.21 10.07
CA GLU A 43 -4.11 5.34 10.66
C GLU A 43 -3.93 6.62 9.83
N GLU A 44 -2.68 6.96 9.48
CA GLU A 44 -2.33 8.18 8.74
C GLU A 44 -2.97 8.23 7.33
N VAL A 45 -3.08 7.07 6.67
CA VAL A 45 -3.58 6.97 5.29
C VAL A 45 -4.97 6.36 5.19
N ARG A 46 -5.63 6.12 6.33
CA ARG A 46 -6.94 5.46 6.42
C ARG A 46 -6.99 4.17 5.62
N ALA A 47 -5.96 3.34 5.75
CA ALA A 47 -5.93 2.03 5.14
C ALA A 47 -6.70 1.04 6.03
N ALA A 48 -7.77 0.45 5.50
CA ALA A 48 -8.49 -0.62 6.17
C ALA A 48 -7.64 -1.90 6.25
N THR A 49 -6.82 -2.13 5.23
CA THR A 49 -5.86 -3.23 5.18
C THR A 49 -4.51 -2.72 4.70
N PHE A 50 -3.44 -3.16 5.38
CA PHE A 50 -2.08 -2.99 4.92
C PHE A 50 -1.36 -4.34 4.96
N ALA A 51 -1.03 -4.88 3.79
CA ALA A 51 -0.30 -6.14 3.66
C ALA A 51 1.15 -5.85 3.29
N VAL A 52 2.09 -6.41 4.03
CA VAL A 52 3.52 -6.34 3.69
C VAL A 52 3.97 -7.74 3.34
N SER A 53 4.67 -7.89 2.23
CA SER A 53 5.19 -9.18 1.77
C SER A 53 6.64 -9.03 1.35
N THR A 54 7.39 -10.12 1.52
CA THR A 54 8.77 -10.22 1.08
C THR A 54 8.81 -11.05 -0.20
N GLY A 55 9.61 -10.62 -1.17
CA GLY A 55 9.76 -11.35 -2.42
C GLY A 55 10.13 -10.47 -3.60
N ASP A 56 10.19 -11.09 -4.77
CA ASP A 56 10.44 -10.37 -6.02
C ASP A 56 9.31 -9.38 -6.30
N VAL A 57 9.72 -8.14 -6.52
CA VAL A 57 8.93 -6.94 -6.85
C VAL A 57 7.92 -7.21 -7.99
N GLU A 58 8.24 -8.15 -8.90
CA GLU A 58 7.37 -8.62 -9.98
C GLU A 58 6.07 -9.31 -9.53
N TYR A 59 5.98 -9.76 -8.27
CA TYR A 59 4.79 -10.43 -7.71
C TYR A 59 3.90 -9.48 -6.89
N THR A 60 3.92 -8.18 -7.18
CA THR A 60 2.93 -7.29 -6.58
C THR A 60 1.52 -7.74 -6.96
N PRO A 61 0.53 -7.73 -6.06
CA PRO A 61 -0.83 -8.10 -6.43
C PRO A 61 -1.30 -7.20 -7.56
N ALA A 62 -1.50 -7.77 -8.75
CA ALA A 62 -2.03 -7.08 -9.93
C ALA A 62 -3.47 -6.53 -9.73
N SER A 63 -3.98 -6.64 -8.51
CA SER A 63 -5.31 -6.22 -8.07
C SER A 63 -5.37 -4.80 -7.52
N PHE A 64 -4.25 -4.05 -7.46
CA PHE A 64 -4.28 -2.68 -6.98
C PHE A 64 -4.55 -1.65 -8.10
N ASP A 65 -5.49 -0.73 -7.88
CA ASP A 65 -5.81 0.42 -8.76
C ASP A 65 -4.58 1.28 -9.11
N LEU A 66 -3.63 1.42 -8.18
CA LEU A 66 -2.40 2.17 -8.40
C LEU A 66 -1.19 1.47 -7.81
N ILE A 67 -0.21 1.15 -8.65
CA ILE A 67 1.05 0.52 -8.27
C ILE A 67 2.21 1.47 -8.58
N ARG A 68 3.18 1.55 -7.66
CA ARG A 68 4.39 2.35 -7.81
C ARG A 68 5.60 1.58 -7.29
N GLU A 69 6.63 1.53 -8.12
CA GLU A 69 7.97 1.12 -7.70
C GLU A 69 8.65 2.25 -6.94
N TRP A 70 9.47 1.86 -5.98
CA TRP A 70 10.12 2.75 -5.05
C TRP A 70 11.46 2.16 -4.61
N ASP A 71 12.52 2.96 -4.63
CA ASP A 71 13.83 2.58 -4.11
C ASP A 71 14.11 3.33 -2.81
N VAL A 72 14.42 2.62 -1.73
CA VAL A 72 14.93 3.20 -0.48
C VAL A 72 16.34 2.69 -0.25
N GLU A 73 17.32 3.58 -0.40
CA GLU A 73 18.73 3.25 -0.09
C GLU A 73 19.23 1.99 -0.84
N GLY A 74 18.76 1.77 -2.08
CA GLY A 74 19.10 0.59 -2.89
C GLY A 74 18.24 -0.64 -2.62
N ILE A 75 17.21 -0.53 -1.78
CA ILE A 75 16.25 -1.60 -1.51
C ILE A 75 15.02 -1.35 -2.41
N PRO A 76 14.79 -2.21 -3.41
CA PRO A 76 13.63 -2.09 -4.27
C PRO A 76 12.36 -2.51 -3.52
N MET A 77 11.33 -1.69 -3.68
CA MET A 77 10.04 -1.83 -3.06
C MET A 77 8.95 -1.54 -4.09
N VAL A 78 7.79 -2.15 -3.92
CA VAL A 78 6.58 -1.79 -4.67
C VAL A 78 5.47 -1.52 -3.70
N ILE A 79 4.77 -0.41 -3.92
CA ILE A 79 3.61 -0.02 -3.12
C ILE A 79 2.40 -0.02 -4.05
N GLY A 80 1.38 -0.78 -3.66
CA GLY A 80 0.07 -0.81 -4.31
C GLY A 80 -0.99 -0.22 -3.40
N ILE A 81 -1.90 0.58 -3.96
CA ILE A 81 -3.08 1.05 -3.24
C ILE A 81 -4.35 0.93 -4.09
N SER A 82 -5.49 0.81 -3.45
CA SER A 82 -6.80 0.85 -4.08
C SER A 82 -7.82 1.49 -3.19
N GLN A 83 -8.78 2.17 -3.79
CA GLN A 83 -9.95 2.58 -3.04
C GLN A 83 -10.65 1.31 -2.55
N LEU A 84 -10.96 1.25 -1.26
CA LEU A 84 -11.82 0.21 -0.74
C LEU A 84 -13.25 0.55 -1.17
N ARG A 85 -13.56 0.29 -2.43
CA ARG A 85 -14.92 0.39 -2.95
C ARG A 85 -15.69 -0.77 -2.35
N ASP A 86 -16.51 -0.47 -1.35
CA ASP A 86 -17.68 -1.28 -1.06
C ASP A 86 -18.47 -1.27 -2.37
N LYS A 87 -18.40 -2.34 -3.17
CA LYS A 87 -19.19 -2.39 -4.40
C LYS A 87 -20.65 -2.24 -3.95
N PRO A 88 -21.41 -1.23 -4.38
CA PRO A 88 -22.84 -1.46 -4.43
C PRO A 88 -22.99 -2.62 -5.42
N VAL A 89 -23.48 -3.76 -4.91
CA VAL A 89 -24.09 -4.78 -5.75
C VAL A 89 -25.11 -4.02 -6.60
N GLN A 90 -24.81 -3.87 -7.89
CA GLN A 90 -25.78 -3.40 -8.85
C GLN A 90 -26.73 -4.57 -9.10
N GLU A 91 -27.96 -4.45 -8.62
CA GLU A 91 -29.13 -5.12 -9.21
C GLU A 91 -30.33 -4.15 -9.18
#